data_AF-A0A1Y4A9H2-F1
#
_entry.id   AF-A0A1Y4A9H2-F1
#
_cell.length_a   1.000
_cell.length_b   1.000
_cell.length_c   1.000
_cell.angle_alpha   90.00
_cell.angle_beta   90.00
_cell.angle_gamma   90.00
#
_symmetry.space_group_name_H-M   'P 1'
#
loop_
_entity.id
_entity.type
_entity.pdbx_description
1 polymer ?
#
loop_
_entity_poly.entity_id
_entity_poly.type
_entity_poly.pdbx_seq_one_letter_code
_entity_poly.pdbx_strand_id
1 'polypeptide(L)'
;MSAWTTGQNDVIRELGYRGAEAVREEIRRRYGVERTVRAIEMQASRIHASLRVRAVCPQCGAVGVRLNRQSGMCPRCTEEAHVAEERAFNELLRREAEGCEEGPEIEAARREYARLRQQNSRLMRKHGLRGKRERG
;
A
#
# COMPACT_ATOMS: atom_id res chain seq x y z
N MET A 1 -10.07 -24.61 42.60
CA MET A 1 -9.99 -24.08 41.23
C MET A 1 -10.24 -22.57 41.29
N SER A 2 -9.35 -21.74 40.72
CA SER A 2 -9.61 -20.29 40.61
C SER A 2 -10.85 -20.05 39.76
N ALA A 3 -11.80 -19.25 40.25
CA ALA A 3 -13.03 -18.91 39.55
C ALA A 3 -12.74 -18.14 38.24
N TRP A 4 -13.57 -18.34 37.22
CA TRP A 4 -13.48 -17.58 35.97
C TRP A 4 -14.14 -16.21 36.15
N THR A 5 -13.43 -15.15 35.79
CA THR A 5 -13.96 -13.77 35.85
C THR A 5 -14.60 -13.39 34.52
N THR A 6 -15.46 -12.38 34.52
CA THR A 6 -16.03 -11.79 33.29
C THR A 6 -14.92 -11.35 32.33
N GLY A 7 -13.90 -10.66 32.85
CA GLY A 7 -12.77 -10.22 32.03
C GLY A 7 -11.95 -11.37 31.42
N GLN A 8 -11.82 -12.52 32.10
CA GLN A 8 -11.21 -13.71 31.49
C GLN A 8 -12.08 -14.29 30.39
N ASN A 9 -13.40 -14.32 30.57
CA ASN A 9 -14.35 -14.75 29.53
C ASN A 9 -14.34 -13.82 28.32
N ASP A 10 -14.16 -12.51 28.53
CA ASP A 10 -14.08 -11.55 27.44
C ASP A 10 -12.83 -11.76 26.59
N VAL A 11 -11.69 -12.10 27.21
CA VAL A 11 -10.48 -12.49 26.45
C VAL A 11 -10.72 -13.73 25.59
N ILE A 12 -11.48 -14.73 26.08
CA ILE A 12 -11.85 -15.91 25.28
C ILE A 12 -12.68 -15.49 24.06
N ARG A 13 -13.63 -14.56 24.21
CA ARG A 13 -14.48 -14.08 23.11
C ARG A 13 -13.71 -13.22 22.12
N GLU A 14 -12.88 -12.31 22.64
CA GLU A 14 -12.07 -11.37 21.87
C GLU A 14 -11.04 -12.12 21.03
N LEU A 15 -10.26 -13.02 21.65
CA LEU A 15 -9.09 -13.64 21.02
C LEU A 15 -9.30 -15.09 20.59
N GLY A 16 -10.50 -15.65 20.73
CA GLY A 16 -10.78 -17.04 20.35
C GLY A 16 -10.39 -17.37 18.91
N TYR A 17 -10.44 -16.38 18.01
CA TYR A 17 -10.00 -16.52 16.61
C TYR A 17 -8.48 -16.76 16.45
N ARG A 18 -7.68 -16.58 17.50
CA ARG A 18 -6.23 -16.87 17.53
C ARG A 18 -5.92 -18.24 18.14
N GLY A 19 -6.93 -18.95 18.63
CA GLY A 19 -6.79 -20.26 19.26
C GLY A 19 -6.58 -20.21 20.77
N ALA A 20 -6.71 -21.38 21.40
CA ALA A 20 -6.69 -21.53 22.86
C ALA A 20 -5.37 -21.09 23.51
N GLU A 21 -4.24 -21.28 22.83
CA GLU A 21 -2.91 -20.89 23.34
C GLU A 21 -2.74 -19.38 23.43
N ALA A 22 -3.18 -18.64 22.40
CA ALA A 22 -3.13 -17.18 22.42
C ALA A 22 -4.04 -16.60 23.52
N VAL A 23 -5.21 -17.20 23.73
CA VAL A 23 -6.12 -16.84 24.82
C VAL A 23 -5.47 -17.12 26.19
N ARG A 24 -4.81 -18.27 26.35
CA ARG A 24 -4.07 -18.62 27.58
C ARG A 24 -3.00 -17.57 27.90
N GLU A 25 -2.16 -17.27 26.92
CA GLU A 25 -1.09 -16.28 27.04
C GLU A 25 -1.64 -14.91 27.41
N GLU A 26 -2.72 -14.48 26.76
CA GLU A 26 -3.32 -13.18 27.06
C GLU A 26 -3.96 -13.12 28.45
N ILE A 27 -4.59 -14.21 28.90
CA ILE A 27 -5.12 -14.28 30.28
C ILE A 27 -3.98 -14.21 31.30
N ARG A 28 -2.89 -14.93 31.06
CA ARG A 28 -1.68 -14.85 31.89
C ARG A 28 -1.13 -13.42 31.91
N ARG A 29 -1.02 -12.79 30.75
CA ARG A 29 -0.50 -11.42 30.59
C ARG A 29 -1.37 -10.37 31.27
N ARG A 30 -2.69 -10.39 31.05
CA ARG A 30 -3.63 -9.38 31.56
C ARG A 30 -3.95 -9.56 33.04
N TYR A 31 -4.04 -10.80 33.53
CA TYR A 31 -4.57 -11.10 34.87
C TYR A 31 -3.59 -11.84 35.78
N GLY A 32 -2.40 -12.23 35.31
CA GLY A 32 -1.42 -12.99 36.10
C GLY A 32 -1.88 -14.41 36.47
N VAL A 33 -2.94 -14.92 35.83
CA VAL A 33 -3.51 -16.23 36.14
C VAL A 33 -3.03 -17.27 35.15
N GLU A 34 -2.39 -18.32 35.67
CA GLU A 34 -2.08 -19.52 34.89
C GLU A 34 -3.33 -20.35 34.64
N ARG A 35 -3.64 -20.61 33.37
CA ARG A 35 -4.68 -21.56 32.94
C ARG A 35 -4.04 -22.58 32.02
N THR A 36 -4.48 -23.83 32.10
CA THR A 36 -4.10 -24.81 31.08
C THR A 36 -4.93 -24.59 29.82
N VAL A 37 -4.40 -24.98 28.66
CA VAL A 37 -5.15 -24.95 27.39
C VAL A 37 -6.49 -25.69 27.52
N ARG A 38 -6.47 -26.84 28.20
CA ARG A 38 -7.68 -27.63 28.45
C ARG A 38 -8.73 -26.86 29.26
N ALA A 39 -8.31 -26.06 30.24
CA ALA A 39 -9.22 -25.22 31.01
C ALA A 39 -9.86 -24.14 30.13
N ILE A 40 -9.10 -23.56 29.20
CA ILE A 40 -9.58 -22.57 28.22
C ILE A 40 -10.63 -23.21 27.30
N GLU A 41 -10.35 -24.39 26.74
CA GLU A 41 -11.29 -25.12 25.89
C GLU A 41 -12.61 -25.44 26.62
N MET A 42 -12.52 -25.96 27.85
CA MET A 42 -13.70 -26.27 28.66
C MET A 42 -14.52 -25.01 28.95
N GLN A 43 -13.86 -23.91 29.28
CA GLN A 43 -14.56 -22.65 29.55
C GLN A 43 -15.18 -22.06 28.29
N ALA A 44 -14.46 -22.06 27.16
CA ALA A 44 -14.97 -21.58 25.88
C ALA A 44 -16.23 -22.35 25.46
N SER A 45 -16.24 -23.68 25.63
CA SER A 45 -17.42 -24.52 25.41
C SER A 45 -18.60 -24.11 26.31
N ARG A 46 -18.35 -23.92 27.62
CA ARG A 46 -19.38 -23.49 28.59
C ARG A 46 -19.99 -22.13 28.28
N ILE A 47 -19.21 -21.19 27.74
CA ILE A 47 -19.68 -19.84 27.39
C ILE A 47 -20.06 -19.69 25.92
N HIS A 48 -20.10 -20.79 25.16
CA HIS A 48 -20.41 -20.83 23.72
C HIS A 48 -19.50 -19.93 22.86
N ALA A 49 -18.21 -19.81 23.22
CA ALA A 49 -17.21 -19.08 22.45
C ALA A 49 -16.39 -20.03 21.56
N SER A 50 -16.17 -19.64 20.31
CA SER A 50 -15.36 -20.42 19.36
C SER A 50 -13.86 -20.14 19.56
N LEU A 51 -13.05 -21.20 19.60
CA LEU A 51 -11.59 -21.13 19.60
C LEU A 51 -10.97 -21.49 18.23
N ARG A 52 -11.79 -21.51 17.16
CA ARG A 52 -11.31 -21.85 15.83
C ARG A 52 -10.36 -20.75 15.35
N VAL A 53 -9.13 -21.14 15.00
CA VAL A 53 -8.15 -20.23 14.41
C VAL A 53 -8.66 -19.69 13.07
N ARG A 54 -8.62 -18.38 12.90
CA ARG A 54 -9.02 -17.68 11.67
C ARG A 54 -7.88 -16.79 11.19
N ALA A 55 -7.78 -16.65 9.87
CA ALA A 55 -6.87 -15.68 9.26
C ALA A 55 -7.28 -14.25 9.64
N VAL A 56 -6.27 -13.38 9.77
CA VAL A 56 -6.44 -11.96 10.11
C VAL A 56 -5.70 -11.16 9.07
N CYS A 57 -6.34 -10.15 8.50
CA CYS A 57 -5.65 -9.24 7.61
C CYS A 57 -4.64 -8.41 8.42
N PRO A 58 -3.34 -8.41 8.06
CA PRO A 58 -2.33 -7.66 8.79
C PRO A 58 -2.51 -6.14 8.67
N GLN A 59 -3.10 -5.67 7.57
CA GLN A 59 -3.28 -4.24 7.31
C GLN A 59 -4.44 -3.63 8.09
N CYS A 60 -5.60 -4.32 8.11
CA CYS A 60 -6.83 -3.76 8.68
C CYS A 60 -7.38 -4.51 9.89
N GLY A 61 -6.74 -5.61 10.30
CA GLY A 61 -7.17 -6.44 11.43
C GLY A 61 -8.44 -7.26 11.19
N ALA A 62 -9.01 -7.25 9.98
CA ALA A 62 -10.22 -8.00 9.67
C ALA A 62 -10.02 -9.51 9.91
N VAL A 63 -10.88 -10.11 10.73
CA VAL A 63 -10.79 -11.52 11.16
C VAL A 63 -11.68 -12.41 10.29
N GLY A 64 -11.19 -13.60 9.94
CA GLY A 64 -11.96 -14.58 9.16
C GLY A 64 -12.03 -14.29 7.67
N VAL A 65 -11.22 -13.36 7.18
CA VAL A 65 -11.13 -13.02 5.76
C VAL A 65 -10.21 -13.99 5.01
N ARG A 66 -10.51 -14.21 3.72
CA ARG A 66 -9.58 -14.90 2.82
C ARG A 66 -8.44 -13.96 2.49
N LEU A 67 -7.20 -14.37 2.76
CA LEU A 67 -6.03 -13.63 2.35
C LEU A 67 -5.66 -13.97 0.91
N ASN A 68 -5.33 -12.95 0.12
CA ASN A 68 -4.75 -13.10 -1.20
C ASN A 68 -3.34 -13.71 -1.03
N ARG A 69 -2.98 -14.66 -1.91
CA ARG A 69 -1.72 -15.42 -1.81
C ARG A 69 -0.48 -14.59 -2.13
N GLN A 70 -0.62 -13.57 -2.99
CA GLN A 70 0.49 -12.73 -3.40
C GLN A 70 0.70 -11.58 -2.41
N SER A 71 -0.36 -10.84 -2.08
CA SER A 71 -0.26 -9.68 -1.19
C SER A 71 -0.26 -10.04 0.30
N GLY A 72 -0.74 -11.23 0.68
CA GLY A 72 -0.95 -11.61 2.08
C GLY A 72 -2.05 -10.82 2.80
N MET A 73 -2.81 -9.99 2.09
CA MET A 73 -3.84 -9.11 2.65
C MET A 73 -5.25 -9.56 2.26
N CYS A 74 -6.27 -8.98 2.90
CA CYS A 74 -7.65 -9.19 2.46
C CYS A 74 -7.90 -8.53 1.09
N PRO A 75 -9.01 -8.87 0.39
CA PRO A 75 -9.30 -8.32 -0.92
C PRO A 75 -9.32 -6.79 -0.93
N ARG A 76 -10.02 -6.16 0.03
CA ARG A 76 -10.10 -4.70 0.14
C ARG A 76 -8.72 -4.05 0.23
N CYS A 77 -7.87 -4.50 1.15
CA CYS A 77 -6.54 -3.90 1.32
C CYS A 77 -5.60 -4.20 0.15
N THR A 78 -5.83 -5.30 -0.59
CA THR A 78 -5.08 -5.58 -1.82
C THR A 78 -5.45 -4.60 -2.92
N GLU A 79 -6.75 -4.37 -3.14
CA GLU A 79 -7.22 -3.39 -4.13
C GLU A 79 -6.80 -1.97 -3.77
N GLU A 80 -6.88 -1.58 -2.50
CA GLU A 80 -6.41 -0.28 -2.02
C GLU A 80 -4.91 -0.07 -2.30
N ALA A 81 -4.09 -1.13 -2.16
CA ALA A 81 -2.67 -1.09 -2.49
C ALA A 81 -2.45 -0.91 -4.00
N HIS A 82 -3.16 -1.67 -4.85
CA HIS A 82 -3.07 -1.51 -6.29
C HIS A 82 -3.50 -0.12 -6.77
N VAL A 83 -4.56 0.44 -6.20
CA VAL A 83 -4.97 1.83 -6.51
C VAL A 83 -3.88 2.83 -6.12
N ALA A 84 -3.20 2.63 -4.99
CA ALA A 84 -2.10 3.50 -4.58
C ALA A 84 -0.89 3.39 -5.53
N GLU A 85 -0.55 2.17 -5.96
CA GLU A 85 0.50 1.89 -6.94
C GLU A 85 0.20 2.60 -8.27
N GLU A 86 -0.99 2.42 -8.83
CA GLU A 86 -1.40 3.03 -10.09
C GLU A 86 -1.43 4.56 -10.03
N ARG A 87 -1.82 5.14 -8.89
CA ARG A 87 -1.76 6.60 -8.70
C ARG A 87 -0.33 7.13 -8.73
N ALA A 88 0.60 6.43 -8.07
CA ALA A 88 2.01 6.82 -8.07
C ALA A 88 2.61 6.71 -9.48
N PHE A 89 2.25 5.66 -10.21
CA PHE A 89 2.71 5.48 -11.60
C PHE A 89 2.09 6.52 -12.55
N ASN A 90 0.81 6.85 -12.40
CA ASN A 90 0.16 7.88 -13.21
C ASN A 90 0.81 9.26 -13.02
N GLU A 91 1.19 9.61 -11.79
CA GLU A 91 1.89 10.86 -11.49
C GLU A 91 3.27 10.91 -12.17
N LEU A 92 4.01 9.79 -12.18
CA LEU A 92 5.27 9.69 -12.91
C LEU A 92 5.06 9.95 -14.40
N LEU A 93 4.08 9.28 -15.02
CA LEU A 93 3.76 9.45 -16.44
C LEU A 93 3.36 10.89 -16.79
N ARG A 94 2.61 11.58 -15.92
CA ARG A 94 2.25 12.99 -16.13
C ARG A 94 3.48 13.87 -16.20
N ARG A 95 4.43 13.71 -15.29
CA ARG A 95 5.68 14.48 -15.27
C ARG A 95 6.52 14.23 -16.51
N GLU A 96 6.61 12.97 -16.94
CA GLU A 96 7.29 12.62 -18.19
C GLU A 96 6.63 13.27 -19.40
N ALA A 97 5.29 13.24 -19.47
CA ALA A 97 4.53 13.86 -20.55
C ALA A 97 4.67 15.39 -20.59
N GLU A 98 4.57 16.04 -19.43
CA GLU A 98 4.73 17.50 -19.29
C GLU A 98 6.06 17.97 -19.89
N GLY A 99 7.17 17.28 -19.64
CA GLY A 99 8.48 17.64 -20.21
C GLY A 99 8.66 17.31 -21.70
N CYS A 100 7.79 16.48 -22.29
CA CYS A 100 7.88 16.07 -23.69
C CYS A 100 7.05 16.96 -24.64
N GLU A 101 5.93 17.51 -24.18
CA GLU A 101 5.02 18.31 -25.02
C GLU A 101 5.09 19.81 -24.70
N GLU A 102 5.32 20.14 -23.44
CA GLU A 102 5.33 21.52 -22.93
C GLU A 102 6.41 21.69 -21.85
N GLY A 103 6.34 22.73 -21.02
CA GLY A 103 7.32 22.94 -19.96
C GLY A 103 8.59 23.73 -20.35
N PRO A 104 9.43 24.05 -19.35
CA PRO A 104 10.51 25.02 -19.49
C PRO A 104 11.62 24.57 -20.45
N GLU A 105 11.86 23.26 -20.57
CA GLU A 105 12.85 22.68 -21.48
C GLU A 105 12.44 22.87 -22.95
N ILE A 106 11.18 22.57 -23.29
CA ILE A 106 10.62 22.78 -24.64
C ILE A 106 10.63 24.27 -24.98
N GLU A 107 10.22 25.13 -24.05
CA GLU A 107 10.23 26.58 -24.25
C GLU A 107 11.66 27.14 -24.43
N ALA A 108 12.63 26.65 -23.66
CA ALA A 108 14.04 27.01 -23.84
C ALA A 108 14.57 26.57 -25.22
N ALA A 109 14.27 25.34 -25.65
CA ALA A 109 14.65 24.84 -26.96
C ALA A 109 14.01 25.64 -28.10
N ARG A 110 12.72 26.01 -27.98
CA ARG A 110 12.02 26.87 -28.96
C ARG A 110 12.68 28.25 -29.07
N ARG A 111 13.02 28.88 -27.94
CA ARG A 111 13.72 30.18 -27.90
C ARG A 111 15.10 30.11 -28.54
N GLU A 112 15.87 29.08 -28.20
CA GLU A 112 17.21 28.87 -28.74
C GLU A 112 17.16 28.63 -30.25
N TYR A 113 16.24 27.79 -30.72
CA TYR A 113 16.02 27.56 -32.14
C TYR A 113 15.63 28.85 -32.88
N ALA A 114 14.74 29.67 -32.32
CA ALA A 114 14.37 30.96 -32.91
C ALA A 114 15.57 31.92 -32.99
N ARG A 115 16.39 31.99 -31.93
CA ARG A 115 17.63 32.78 -31.88
C ARG A 115 18.61 32.37 -32.98
N LEU A 116 18.92 31.07 -33.06
CA LEU A 116 19.83 30.52 -34.07
C LEU A 116 19.29 30.72 -35.49
N ARG A 117 17.98 30.54 -35.71
CA ARG A 117 17.37 30.77 -37.03
C ARG A 117 17.56 32.22 -37.48
N GLN A 118 17.33 33.19 -36.60
CA GLN A 118 17.53 34.61 -36.92
C GLN A 118 19.00 34.93 -37.17
N GLN A 119 19.91 34.43 -36.33
CA GLN A 119 21.35 34.62 -36.50
C GLN A 119 21.83 34.06 -37.84
N ASN A 120 21.41 32.83 -38.18
CA ASN A 120 21.73 32.20 -39.46
C ASN A 120 21.19 32.99 -40.64
N SER A 121 19.95 33.52 -40.56
CA SER A 121 19.40 34.38 -41.60
C SER A 121 20.24 35.64 -41.83
N ARG A 122 20.67 36.31 -40.76
CA ARG A 122 21.53 37.50 -40.83
C ARG A 122 22.89 37.16 -41.44
N LEU A 123 23.49 36.05 -41.00
CA LEU A 123 24.80 35.59 -41.50
C LEU A 123 24.74 35.25 -42.99
N MET A 124 23.70 34.54 -43.42
CA MET A 124 23.49 34.22 -44.83
C MET A 124 23.38 35.47 -45.70
N ARG A 125 22.56 36.44 -45.29
CA ARG A 125 22.41 37.71 -46.01
C ARG A 125 23.70 38.51 -46.06
N LYS A 126 24.42 38.61 -44.94
CA LYS A 126 25.68 39.36 -44.84
C LYS A 126 26.75 38.84 -45.80
N HIS A 127 26.79 37.53 -46.02
CA HIS A 127 27.86 36.87 -46.79
C HIS A 127 27.38 36.28 -48.12
N GLY A 128 26.14 36.53 -48.55
CA GLY A 128 25.58 35.97 -49.78
C GLY A 128 25.53 34.43 -49.79
N LEU A 129 25.40 33.79 -48.62
CA LEU A 129 25.46 32.34 -48.50
C LEU A 129 24.09 31.71 -48.78
N ARG A 130 24.10 30.55 -49.45
CA ARG A 130 22.90 29.76 -49.74
C ARG A 130 22.15 29.32 -48.48
N GLY A 131 20.82 29.28 -48.59
CA GLY A 131 19.89 28.86 -47.56
C GLY A 131 19.93 27.37 -47.23
N LYS A 132 19.41 26.96 -46.06
CA LYS A 132 19.31 25.54 -45.67
C LYS A 132 18.54 24.69 -46.70
N ARG A 133 17.49 25.25 -47.32
CA ARG A 133 16.68 24.59 -48.37
C ARG A 133 17.39 24.50 -49.73
N GLU A 134 18.39 25.32 -49.97
CA GLU A 134 19.17 25.34 -51.22
C GLU A 134 20.43 24.46 -51.13
N ARG A 135 20.69 23.91 -49.94
CA ARG A 135 21.85 23.07 -49.60
C ARG A 135 21.50 21.61 -49.37
N GLY A 136 20.21 21.30 -49.14
CA GLY A 136 19.69 19.93 -49.15
C GLY A 136 19.24 19.58 -50.55
#